data_AF-A0A5C4KR25-F1
#
_entry.id   AF-A0A5C4KR25-F1
#
_cell.length_a   1.000
_cell.length_b   1.000
_cell.length_c   1.000
_cell.angle_alpha   90.00
_cell.angle_beta   90.00
_cell.angle_gamma   90.00
#
_symmetry.space_group_name_H-M   'P 1'
#
loop_
_entity.id
_entity.type
_entity.pdbx_description
1 polymer ?
#
loop_
_entity_poly.entity_id
_entity_poly.type
_entity_poly.pdbx_seq_one_letter_code
_entity_poly.pdbx_strand_id
1 'polypeptide(L)'
;MLVQPKKKISAPHSLLDPIVLGRLLPSGQWGINRAAVFTFPDLGLLVVIPVWATKAVGDTVKLLLNDREVDGRPIIDQTELKQPTLLWVAPRHLQTGPYQLTYEIKQLNQKEERPDKPLNLFVKLELPGGQDIDPDPGHSNL
;
A
#
# COMPACT_ATOMS: atom_id res chain seq x y z
N MET A 1 -49.60 2.27 6.30
CA MET A 1 -48.39 1.45 6.19
C MET A 1 -47.18 2.37 6.35
N LEU A 2 -46.51 2.32 7.50
CA LEU A 2 -45.34 3.17 7.77
C LEU A 2 -44.11 2.48 7.15
N VAL A 3 -43.68 2.92 5.97
CA VAL A 3 -42.46 2.41 5.37
C VAL A 3 -41.29 3.01 6.16
N GLN A 4 -40.72 2.22 7.07
CA GLN A 4 -39.44 2.60 7.69
C GLN A 4 -38.41 2.78 6.57
N PRO A 5 -37.70 3.91 6.51
CA PRO A 5 -36.55 3.99 5.61
C PRO A 5 -35.56 2.92 6.07
N LYS A 6 -35.21 2.01 5.16
CA LYS A 6 -34.13 1.05 5.37
C LYS A 6 -32.93 1.85 5.85
N LYS A 7 -32.54 1.62 7.12
CA LYS A 7 -31.33 2.16 7.72
C LYS A 7 -30.20 1.76 6.78
N LYS A 8 -29.71 2.69 5.96
CA LYS A 8 -28.46 2.50 5.23
C LYS A 8 -27.39 2.47 6.31
N ILE A 9 -27.08 1.28 6.83
CA ILE A 9 -25.84 1.05 7.54
C ILE A 9 -24.76 0.99 6.45
N SER A 10 -24.45 2.15 5.89
CA SER A 10 -23.13 2.37 5.31
C SER A 10 -22.33 2.89 6.49
N ALA A 11 -21.33 2.16 6.99
CA ALA A 11 -20.35 2.79 7.88
C ALA A 11 -19.74 3.95 7.07
N PRO A 12 -19.95 5.23 7.42
CA PRO A 12 -19.55 6.34 6.55
C PRO A 12 -18.06 6.74 6.72
N HIS A 13 -17.29 6.01 7.53
CA HIS A 13 -15.98 6.42 8.06
C HIS A 13 -14.97 5.26 8.13
N SER A 14 -15.00 4.32 7.18
CA SER A 14 -13.90 3.36 7.10
C SER A 14 -13.15 3.64 5.81
N LEU A 15 -11.89 4.04 5.97
CA LEU A 15 -10.97 4.25 4.88
C LEU A 15 -10.74 2.93 4.14
N LEU A 16 -10.73 2.99 2.81
CA LEU A 16 -10.49 1.82 1.97
C LEU A 16 -9.03 1.37 2.05
N ASP A 17 -8.79 0.08 1.86
CA ASP A 17 -7.44 -0.47 1.84
C ASP A 17 -6.57 0.17 0.73
N PRO A 18 -5.27 0.40 0.97
CA PRO A 18 -4.35 0.83 -0.06
C PRO A 18 -4.20 -0.25 -1.14
N ILE A 19 -4.03 0.17 -2.40
CA ILE A 19 -3.85 -0.75 -3.54
C ILE A 19 -2.36 -0.76 -3.93
N VAL A 20 -1.81 -1.96 -4.07
CA VAL A 20 -0.40 -2.18 -4.38
C VAL A 20 -0.26 -3.29 -5.42
N LEU A 21 0.66 -3.16 -6.37
CA LEU A 21 0.95 -4.23 -7.34
C LEU A 21 1.44 -5.49 -6.62
N GLY A 22 0.78 -6.63 -6.85
CA GLY A 22 1.13 -7.88 -6.19
C GLY A 22 0.07 -8.95 -6.36
N ARG A 23 0.07 -9.93 -5.45
CA ARG A 23 -0.92 -11.02 -5.44
C ARG A 23 -1.17 -11.53 -4.03
N LEU A 24 -2.41 -11.86 -3.71
CA LEU A 24 -2.74 -12.58 -2.48
C LEU A 24 -2.08 -13.97 -2.45
N LEU A 25 -1.32 -14.26 -1.40
CA LEU A 25 -0.67 -15.54 -1.16
C LEU A 25 -1.60 -16.50 -0.41
N PRO A 26 -1.35 -17.83 -0.46
CA PRO A 26 -2.08 -18.80 0.36
C PRO A 26 -2.00 -18.54 1.87
N SER A 27 -0.96 -17.84 2.33
CA SER A 27 -0.83 -17.40 3.73
C SER A 27 -1.79 -16.27 4.12
N GLY A 28 -2.51 -15.68 3.16
CA GLY A 28 -3.35 -14.50 3.36
C GLY A 28 -2.61 -13.17 3.29
N GLN A 29 -1.28 -13.17 3.10
CA GLN A 29 -0.49 -11.94 2.90
C GLN A 29 -0.50 -11.50 1.43
N TRP A 30 -0.30 -10.21 1.20
CA TRP A 30 -0.11 -9.66 -0.14
C TRP A 30 1.35 -9.78 -0.57
N GLY A 31 1.61 -10.65 -1.54
CA GLY A 31 2.93 -10.93 -2.08
C GLY A 31 3.40 -9.82 -3.01
N ILE A 32 4.57 -9.27 -2.69
CA ILE A 32 5.28 -8.27 -3.49
C ILE A 32 6.55 -8.91 -4.03
N ASN A 33 6.77 -8.85 -5.34
CA ASN A 33 8.00 -9.34 -5.96
C ASN A 33 8.98 -8.20 -6.26
N ARG A 34 10.21 -8.55 -6.60
CA ARG A 34 11.24 -7.60 -7.05
C ARG A 34 10.74 -6.67 -8.16
N ALA A 35 10.05 -7.20 -9.18
CA ALA A 35 9.58 -6.38 -10.29
C ALA A 35 8.61 -5.27 -9.83
N ALA A 36 7.72 -5.54 -8.88
CA ALA A 36 6.80 -4.54 -8.32
C ALA A 36 7.52 -3.40 -7.60
N VAL A 37 8.60 -3.71 -6.87
CA VAL A 37 9.40 -2.69 -6.17
C VAL A 37 10.25 -1.87 -7.14
N PHE A 38 10.78 -2.49 -8.18
CA PHE A 38 11.72 -1.85 -9.11
C PHE A 38 11.07 -1.46 -10.45
N THR A 39 9.74 -1.46 -10.57
CA THR A 39 9.05 -0.92 -11.75
C THR A 39 9.38 0.56 -11.94
N PHE A 40 9.53 1.30 -10.83
CA PHE A 40 10.00 2.68 -10.80
C PHE A 40 11.29 2.73 -9.97
N PRO A 41 12.48 2.53 -10.57
CA PRO A 41 13.72 2.28 -9.84
C PRO A 41 14.07 3.37 -8.80
N ASP A 42 13.78 4.63 -9.12
CA ASP A 42 14.10 5.78 -8.26
C ASP A 42 13.06 6.04 -7.16
N LEU A 43 11.82 5.54 -7.33
CA LEU A 43 10.69 5.82 -6.45
C LEU A 43 10.31 4.62 -5.57
N GLY A 44 10.35 3.41 -6.14
CA GLY A 44 10.07 2.16 -5.46
C GLY A 44 8.68 1.60 -5.74
N LEU A 45 8.09 1.00 -4.70
CA LEU A 45 6.80 0.35 -4.77
C LEU A 45 5.69 1.41 -4.79
N LEU A 46 4.91 1.46 -5.87
CA LEU A 46 3.75 2.32 -5.99
C LEU A 46 2.63 1.86 -5.05
N VAL A 47 2.13 2.80 -4.26
CA VAL A 47 0.93 2.63 -3.42
C VAL A 47 -0.13 3.62 -3.85
N VAL A 48 -1.31 3.10 -4.20
CA VAL A 48 -2.46 3.89 -4.59
C VAL A 48 -3.41 3.99 -3.41
N ILE A 49 -3.55 5.19 -2.89
CA ILE A 49 -4.49 5.51 -1.81
C ILE A 49 -5.85 5.86 -2.45
N PRO A 50 -6.92 5.09 -2.19
CA PRO A 50 -8.24 5.41 -2.72
C PRO A 50 -8.73 6.79 -2.29
N VAL A 51 -9.67 7.34 -3.06
CA VAL A 51 -10.35 8.59 -2.69
C VAL A 51 -11.16 8.36 -1.40
N TRP A 52 -11.00 9.22 -0.40
CA TRP A 52 -11.81 9.21 0.82
C TRP A 52 -13.00 10.16 0.70
N ALA A 53 -14.05 9.91 1.49
CA ALA A 53 -15.38 10.51 1.33
C ALA A 53 -15.39 12.05 1.32
N THR A 54 -14.49 12.67 2.09
CA THR A 54 -14.42 14.12 2.31
C THR A 54 -13.07 14.69 1.85
N LYS A 55 -12.43 14.07 0.84
CA LYS A 55 -11.14 14.55 0.30
C LYS A 55 -11.22 16.01 -0.11
N ALA A 56 -10.38 16.82 0.52
CA ALA A 56 -10.34 18.27 0.33
C ALA A 56 -8.90 18.79 0.17
N VAL A 57 -8.77 19.98 -0.42
CA VAL A 57 -7.50 20.71 -0.44
C VAL A 57 -7.13 21.07 1.00
N GLY A 58 -5.87 20.86 1.36
CA GLY A 58 -5.35 21.04 2.72
C GLY A 58 -5.34 19.77 3.57
N ASP A 59 -6.03 18.70 3.14
CA ASP A 59 -5.86 17.39 3.76
C ASP A 59 -4.41 16.92 3.57
N THR A 60 -3.88 16.18 4.54
CA THR A 60 -2.56 15.52 4.40
C THR A 60 -2.74 14.02 4.44
N VAL A 61 -1.91 13.30 3.67
CA VAL A 61 -1.85 11.84 3.69
C VAL A 61 -0.41 11.39 3.92
N LYS A 62 -0.25 10.39 4.78
CA LYS A 62 1.03 9.75 5.12
C LYS A 62 0.95 8.27 4.85
N LEU A 63 1.98 7.73 4.23
CA LEU A 63 2.16 6.30 4.04
C LEU A 63 3.02 5.75 5.19
N LEU A 64 2.51 4.70 5.83
CA LEU A 64 3.14 4.07 6.99
C LEU A 64 3.53 2.63 6.65
N LEU A 65 4.79 2.31 6.88
CA LEU A 65 5.34 0.95 6.79
C LEU A 65 5.82 0.52 8.18
N ASN A 66 5.19 -0.49 8.78
CA ASN A 66 5.40 -0.89 10.18
C ASN A 66 5.30 0.32 11.13
N ASP A 67 4.22 1.09 11.00
CA ASP A 67 3.94 2.35 11.72
C ASP A 67 4.95 3.49 11.53
N ARG A 68 5.98 3.31 10.70
CA ARG A 68 6.93 4.37 10.34
C ARG A 68 6.48 5.08 9.08
N GLU A 69 6.46 6.41 9.12
CA GLU A 69 6.27 7.25 7.94
C GLU A 69 7.41 7.06 6.93
N VAL A 70 7.05 6.68 5.70
CA VAL A 70 7.99 6.45 4.59
C VAL A 70 7.77 7.40 3.42
N ASP A 71 6.57 7.96 3.29
CA ASP A 71 6.21 8.96 2.30
C ASP A 71 4.94 9.71 2.75
N GLY A 72 4.65 10.86 2.16
CA GLY A 72 3.46 11.64 2.48
C GLY A 72 3.44 12.99 1.79
N ARG A 73 2.23 13.54 1.62
CA ARG A 73 2.05 14.86 0.99
C ARG A 73 0.71 15.51 1.36
N PRO A 74 0.63 16.84 1.29
CA PRO A 74 -0.65 17.55 1.28
C PRO A 74 -1.38 17.38 -0.05
N ILE A 75 -2.71 17.49 -0.03
CA ILE A 75 -3.55 17.69 -1.20
C ILE A 75 -3.61 19.18 -1.50
N ILE A 76 -3.07 19.59 -2.65
CA ILE A 76 -2.89 21.01 -2.99
C ILE A 76 -3.75 21.46 -4.18
N ASP A 77 -4.14 20.53 -5.05
CA ASP A 77 -4.88 20.82 -6.28
C ASP A 77 -6.31 20.26 -6.21
N GLN A 78 -7.28 21.08 -6.62
CA GLN A 78 -8.68 20.70 -6.73
C GLN A 78 -8.92 19.58 -7.75
N THR A 79 -8.04 19.42 -8.74
CA THR A 79 -8.14 18.34 -9.73
C THR A 79 -7.92 16.95 -9.11
N GLU A 80 -7.21 16.87 -7.98
CA GLU A 80 -6.90 15.62 -7.28
C GLU A 80 -8.04 15.10 -6.40
N LEU A 81 -9.08 15.90 -6.15
CA LEU A 81 -10.15 15.57 -5.18
C LEU A 81 -10.95 14.33 -5.58
N LYS A 82 -11.02 14.05 -6.89
CA LYS A 82 -11.70 12.86 -7.45
C LYS A 82 -10.73 11.76 -7.87
N GLN A 83 -9.44 11.93 -7.59
CA GLN A 83 -8.39 11.03 -8.03
C GLN A 83 -7.75 10.32 -6.84
N PRO A 84 -7.33 9.05 -6.98
CA PRO A 84 -6.49 8.40 -6.00
C PRO A 84 -5.20 9.19 -5.75
N THR A 85 -4.68 9.16 -4.52
CA THR A 85 -3.36 9.74 -4.23
C THR A 85 -2.29 8.67 -4.42
N LEU A 86 -1.22 9.01 -5.15
CA LEU A 86 -0.10 8.11 -5.38
C LEU A 86 1.02 8.44 -4.39
N LEU A 87 1.48 7.42 -3.66
CA LEU A 87 2.62 7.47 -2.74
C LEU A 87 3.54 6.28 -3.01
N TRP A 88 4.73 6.32 -2.42
CA TRP A 88 5.80 5.37 -2.73
C TRP A 88 6.44 4.79 -1.48
N VAL A 89 6.74 3.48 -1.51
CA VAL A 89 7.70 2.91 -0.57
C VAL A 89 9.04 2.79 -1.28
N ALA A 90 9.98 3.68 -0.96
CA ALA A 90 11.31 3.66 -1.55
C ALA A 90 12.03 2.33 -1.30
N PRO A 91 12.81 1.79 -2.26
CA PRO A 91 13.41 0.46 -2.14
C PRO A 91 14.29 0.28 -0.88
N ARG A 92 14.92 1.36 -0.40
CA ARG A 92 15.72 1.39 0.84
C ARG A 92 14.94 1.02 2.11
N HIS A 93 13.61 1.05 2.08
CA HIS A 93 12.73 0.65 3.20
C HIS A 93 12.32 -0.82 3.13
N LEU A 94 12.69 -1.53 2.05
CA LEU A 94 12.25 -2.89 1.77
C LEU A 94 13.43 -3.86 1.72
N GLN A 95 13.27 -4.97 2.41
CA GLN A 95 14.06 -6.19 2.32
C GLN A 95 13.09 -7.35 2.13
N THR A 96 13.59 -8.55 1.85
CA THR A 96 12.71 -9.72 1.88
C THR A 96 12.18 -9.92 3.28
N GLY A 97 10.86 -10.07 3.41
CA GLY A 97 10.21 -10.31 4.69
C GLY A 97 8.79 -9.74 4.79
N PRO A 98 8.16 -9.91 5.97
CA PRO A 98 6.83 -9.40 6.23
C PRO A 98 6.84 -7.91 6.55
N TYR A 99 5.79 -7.21 6.12
CA TYR A 99 5.53 -5.80 6.46
C TYR A 99 4.06 -5.56 6.72
N GLN A 100 3.75 -4.48 7.45
CA GLN A 100 2.42 -3.91 7.58
C GLN A 100 2.39 -2.56 6.88
N LEU A 101 1.56 -2.44 5.86
CA LEU A 101 1.37 -1.20 5.10
C LEU A 101 0.02 -0.59 5.45
N THR A 102 0.00 0.66 5.84
CA THR A 102 -1.23 1.43 6.02
C THR A 102 -0.99 2.88 5.64
N TYR A 103 -2.02 3.70 5.70
CA TYR A 103 -1.90 5.13 5.55
C TYR A 103 -2.71 5.85 6.61
N GLU A 104 -2.36 7.11 6.80
CA GLU A 104 -3.03 8.00 7.73
C GLU A 104 -3.42 9.27 6.97
N ILE A 105 -4.68 9.66 7.08
CA ILE A 105 -5.12 10.98 6.61
C ILE A 105 -5.32 11.90 7.80
N LYS A 106 -5.04 13.18 7.59
CA LYS A 106 -5.41 14.24 8.52
C LYS A 106 -6.15 15.31 7.76
N GLN A 107 -7.45 15.41 8.04
CA GLN A 107 -8.29 16.46 7.51
C GLN A 107 -8.17 17.73 8.36
N LEU A 108 -8.49 18.88 7.77
CA LEU A 108 -8.42 20.15 8.49
C LEU A 108 -9.34 20.10 9.73
N ASN A 109 -8.77 20.41 10.90
CA ASN A 109 -9.45 20.40 12.20
C ASN A 109 -10.04 19.05 12.64
N GLN A 110 -9.63 17.93 12.03
CA GLN A 110 -10.01 16.59 12.45
C GLN A 110 -8.81 15.83 13.01
N LYS A 111 -9.11 14.75 13.74
CA LYS A 111 -8.09 13.79 14.16
C LYS A 111 -7.60 13.01 12.95
N GLU A 112 -6.41 12.46 13.10
CA GLU A 112 -5.86 11.49 12.16
C GLU A 112 -6.79 10.26 12.06
N GLU A 113 -7.01 9.77 10.84
CA GLU A 113 -7.82 8.59 10.53
C GLU A 113 -6.98 7.58 9.73
N ARG A 114 -7.17 6.29 10.01
CA ARG A 114 -6.49 5.17 9.34
C ARG A 114 -7.50 4.12 8.92
N PRO A 115 -7.21 3.30 7.89
CA PRO A 115 -7.96 2.08 7.62
C PRO A 115 -8.04 1.18 8.87
N ASP A 116 -9.14 0.46 9.02
CA ASP A 116 -9.40 -0.39 10.20
C ASP A 116 -8.31 -1.46 10.42
N LYS A 117 -7.65 -1.90 9.33
CA LYS A 117 -6.58 -2.90 9.37
C LYS A 117 -5.47 -2.51 8.40
N PRO A 118 -4.19 -2.73 8.77
CA PRO A 118 -3.10 -2.61 7.82
C PRO A 118 -3.15 -3.75 6.79
N LEU A 119 -2.67 -3.46 5.58
CA LEU A 119 -2.40 -4.46 4.55
C LEU A 119 -1.10 -5.21 4.92
N ASN A 120 -1.25 -6.49 5.24
CA ASN A 120 -0.10 -7.35 5.53
C ASN A 120 0.60 -7.77 4.23
N LEU A 121 1.85 -7.36 4.06
CA LEU A 121 2.68 -7.69 2.91
C LEU A 121 3.64 -8.84 3.22
N PHE A 122 4.02 -9.58 2.18
CA PHE A 122 5.24 -10.38 2.17
C PHE A 122 6.06 -10.00 0.93
N VAL A 123 7.21 -9.36 1.16
CA VAL A 123 8.10 -8.88 0.12
C VAL A 123 9.15 -9.95 -0.15
N LYS A 124 9.38 -10.27 -1.43
CA LYS A 124 10.45 -11.18 -1.88
C LYS A 124 11.27 -10.50 -2.98
N LEU A 125 12.50 -10.13 -2.63
CA LEU A 125 13.43 -9.43 -3.53
C LEU A 125 14.52 -10.33 -4.10
N GLU A 126 14.75 -11.52 -3.53
CA GLU A 126 15.73 -12.46 -4.08
C GLU A 126 15.30 -12.97 -5.45
N LEU A 127 16.29 -13.18 -6.32
CA LEU A 127 16.07 -13.85 -7.58
C LEU A 127 15.64 -15.31 -7.35
N PRO A 128 14.67 -15.82 -8.14
CA PRO A 128 14.44 -17.26 -8.19
C PRO A 128 15.67 -17.97 -8.75
N GLY A 129 15.92 -19.20 -8.31
CA GLY A 129 16.99 -20.05 -8.87
C GLY A 129 17.94 -20.64 -7.83
N GLY A 130 18.15 -19.98 -6.70
CA GLY A 130 19.21 -20.40 -5.77
C GLY A 130 20.58 -20.38 -6.45
N GLN A 131 21.62 -20.86 -5.75
CA GLN A 131 22.86 -21.24 -6.43
C GLN A 131 22.62 -22.58 -7.13
N ASP A 132 23.06 -22.73 -8.37
CA ASP A 132 23.13 -24.04 -9.01
C ASP A 132 24.12 -24.88 -8.18
N ILE A 133 23.63 -25.93 -7.52
CA ILE A 133 24.42 -26.84 -6.70
C ILE A 133 24.46 -28.24 -7.30
N ASP A 134 23.97 -28.40 -8.53
CA ASP A 134 23.97 -29.69 -9.21
C ASP A 134 25.42 -30.10 -9.53
N PRO A 135 25.91 -31.24 -9.01
CA PRO A 135 27.27 -31.69 -9.24
C PRO A 135 27.51 -32.19 -10.68
N ASP A 136 26.47 -32.32 -11.50
CA ASP A 136 26.59 -32.92 -12.83
C ASP A 136 27.39 -32.06 -13.83
N PRO A 137 28.20 -32.68 -14.72
CA PRO A 137 28.97 -31.95 -15.73
C PRO A 137 28.06 -31.16 -16.68
N GLY A 138 28.29 -29.85 -16.79
CA GLY A 138 27.48 -28.95 -17.62
C GLY A 138 26.79 -27.83 -16.84
N HIS A 139 26.86 -27.88 -15.52
CA HIS A 139 26.35 -26.86 -14.61
C HIS A 139 27.46 -25.89 -14.20
N SER A 140 27.15 -24.58 -14.18
CA SER A 140 28.16 -23.53 -14.02
C SER A 140 28.58 -23.30 -12.56
N ASN A 141 27.81 -23.81 -11.58
CA ASN A 141 27.98 -23.51 -10.14
C ASN A 141 28.03 -22.00 -9.79
N LEU A 142 27.61 -21.13 -10.71
CA LEU A 142 27.59 -19.67 -10.61
C LEU A 142 26.19 -19.13 -10.31
#